data_AF-A0A965X055-F1
#
_entry.id   AF-A0A965X055-F1
#
_cell.length_a   1.000
_cell.length_b   1.000
_cell.length_c   1.000
_cell.angle_alpha   90.00
_cell.angle_beta   90.00
_cell.angle_gamma   90.00
#
_symmetry.space_group_name_H-M   'P 1'
#
loop_
_entity.id
_entity.type
_entity.pdbx_description
1 polymer ?
#
loop_
_entity_poly.entity_id
_entity_poly.type
_entity_poly.pdbx_seq_one_letter_code
_entity_poly.pdbx_strand_id
1 'polypeptide(L)'
;MQSSCLDPGLSIIESKIVGGSMKNMKKWMSLVLIVALFATLLTGCASQATTAVPAETAAGETTAAPAAKSDVKITFLNSKGEITAQLEEAAKAFTAETGIEMEIIPCPAGTSPFETASAMYSSGSAPSILMVDPNDVPKFTDKVLDLSQESWVSLAMPGALDAGSVDGKVLAMPLTVEGYGIIANKKTIETATGSAFDPSTVKTYSDLETLFGNISAGGVA
;
A
#
# COMPACT_ATOMS: atom_id res chain seq x y z
N MET A 1 21.95 -30.06 36.87
CA MET A 1 21.01 -29.44 37.84
C MET A 1 20.25 -28.36 37.08
N GLN A 2 18.92 -28.45 37.10
CA GLN A 2 17.90 -27.63 36.39
C GLN A 2 17.94 -27.74 34.86
N SER A 3 17.11 -28.51 34.14
CA SER A 3 15.64 -28.77 34.12
C SER A 3 14.84 -27.76 33.27
N SER A 4 14.22 -28.30 32.20
CA SER A 4 12.89 -27.98 31.61
C SER A 4 12.66 -26.55 31.07
N CYS A 5 12.24 -26.31 29.81
CA CYS A 5 11.12 -26.92 29.10
C CYS A 5 11.37 -27.01 27.57
N LEU A 6 11.17 -28.21 27.03
CA LEU A 6 10.77 -28.45 25.64
C LEU A 6 9.23 -28.41 25.64
N ASP A 7 8.61 -27.65 24.74
CA ASP A 7 7.16 -27.67 24.52
C ASP A 7 6.85 -28.45 23.22
N PRO A 8 6.31 -29.67 23.30
CA PRO A 8 5.82 -30.44 22.17
C PRO A 8 4.31 -30.20 22.04
N GLY A 9 3.91 -29.19 21.28
CA GLY A 9 2.49 -28.77 21.19
C GLY A 9 1.92 -28.59 19.78
N LEU A 10 2.67 -28.96 18.73
CA LEU A 10 2.23 -28.81 17.34
C LEU A 10 1.74 -30.15 16.78
N SER A 11 0.61 -30.64 17.29
CA SER A 11 -0.21 -31.63 16.58
C SER A 11 -1.62 -31.63 17.18
N ILE A 12 -2.62 -31.75 16.31
CA ILE A 12 -4.07 -31.80 16.60
C ILE A 12 -4.68 -30.41 16.80
N ILE A 13 -5.13 -29.76 15.73
CA ILE A 13 -6.56 -29.48 15.45
C ILE A 13 -6.74 -29.22 13.94
N GLU A 14 -6.93 -30.26 13.14
CA GLU A 14 -7.71 -30.16 11.91
C GLU A 14 -9.04 -30.91 12.11
N SER A 15 -10.10 -30.34 11.54
CA SER A 15 -11.38 -30.99 11.21
C SER A 15 -12.37 -31.27 12.35
N LYS A 16 -13.32 -30.34 12.52
CA LYS A 16 -14.77 -30.59 12.54
C LYS A 16 -15.52 -29.28 12.79
N ILE A 17 -16.16 -28.75 11.75
CA ILE A 17 -17.59 -28.40 11.72
C ILE A 17 -17.97 -28.28 10.24
N VAL A 18 -18.58 -29.35 9.76
CA VAL A 18 -19.34 -29.42 8.52
C VAL A 18 -20.70 -28.77 8.77
N GLY A 19 -21.15 -27.96 7.80
CA GLY A 19 -22.56 -27.92 7.39
C GLY A 19 -23.48 -26.95 8.13
N GLY A 20 -23.84 -25.87 7.44
CA GLY A 20 -24.92 -24.98 7.88
C GLY A 20 -25.26 -23.91 6.84
N SER A 21 -25.93 -24.32 5.76
CA SER A 21 -26.60 -23.39 4.83
C SER A 21 -27.69 -22.61 5.59
N MET A 22 -27.58 -21.28 5.63
CA MET A 22 -28.74 -20.41 5.88
C MET A 22 -28.73 -19.25 4.89
N LYS A 23 -29.50 -19.46 3.82
CA LYS A 23 -30.02 -18.44 2.94
C LYS A 23 -30.76 -17.37 3.75
N ASN A 24 -30.55 -16.11 3.36
CA ASN A 24 -31.55 -15.03 3.29
C ASN A 24 -32.61 -15.00 4.40
N MET A 25 -32.35 -14.30 5.51
CA MET A 25 -33.43 -13.64 6.26
C MET A 25 -32.88 -12.52 7.15
N LYS A 26 -33.55 -11.36 7.04
CA LYS A 26 -33.42 -10.10 7.81
C LYS A 26 -32.22 -9.23 7.40
N LYS A 27 -32.29 -8.29 6.44
CA LYS A 27 -33.20 -7.13 6.36
C LYS A 27 -33.69 -6.64 7.72
N TRP A 28 -33.21 -5.45 8.10
CA TRP A 28 -33.51 -4.66 9.30
C TRP A 28 -32.44 -4.74 10.40
N MET A 29 -31.41 -3.88 10.29
CA MET A 29 -31.05 -2.91 11.34
C MET A 29 -29.91 -1.99 10.85
N SER A 30 -29.98 -0.73 11.27
CA SER A 30 -28.98 0.34 11.06
C SER A 30 -28.94 1.01 9.69
N LEU A 31 -30.08 1.60 9.31
CA LEU A 31 -30.13 2.88 8.59
C LEU A 31 -30.91 3.87 9.45
N VAL A 32 -30.32 4.36 10.54
CA VAL A 32 -30.78 5.55 11.29
C VAL A 32 -29.56 6.15 12.00
N LEU A 33 -28.89 7.09 11.34
CA LEU A 33 -28.25 8.27 11.93
C LEU A 33 -27.77 9.11 10.73
N ILE A 34 -27.88 10.44 10.82
CA ILE A 34 -27.74 11.43 9.72
C ILE A 34 -29.09 11.78 9.06
N VAL A 35 -30.09 12.11 9.88
CA VAL A 35 -31.04 13.18 9.57
C VAL A 35 -31.25 13.99 10.86
N ALA A 36 -30.23 14.77 11.22
CA ALA A 36 -30.34 15.78 12.27
C ALA A 36 -29.12 16.71 12.17
N LEU A 37 -29.14 17.63 11.21
CA LEU A 37 -28.63 19.01 11.35
C LEU A 37 -29.01 19.78 10.08
N PHE A 38 -29.28 21.07 10.24
CA PHE A 38 -29.84 22.04 9.27
C PHE A 38 -31.36 22.18 9.26
N ALA A 39 -31.86 22.75 10.35
CA ALA A 39 -33.04 23.61 10.33
C ALA A 39 -32.62 25.05 10.70
N THR A 40 -33.31 26.01 10.08
CA THR A 40 -33.21 27.49 10.17
C THR A 40 -32.09 28.07 9.27
N LEU A 41 -32.32 28.99 8.32
CA LEU A 41 -33.38 29.97 8.07
C LEU A 41 -33.50 30.23 6.54
N LEU A 42 -34.71 30.30 5.98
CA LEU A 42 -35.18 31.42 5.13
C LEU A 42 -36.64 31.16 4.69
N THR A 43 -37.54 31.97 5.23
CA THR A 43 -38.92 32.18 4.80
C THR A 43 -38.99 32.72 3.37
N GLY A 44 -39.80 32.11 2.50
CA GLY A 44 -40.15 32.64 1.18
C GLY A 44 -41.31 31.86 0.56
N CYS A 45 -42.40 32.57 0.25
CA CYS A 45 -43.74 32.06 -0.03
C CYS A 45 -43.97 31.30 -1.36
N ALA A 46 -44.90 30.35 -1.25
CA ALA A 46 -46.04 30.08 -2.14
C ALA A 46 -45.83 29.76 -3.64
N SER A 47 -46.13 28.52 -4.04
CA SER A 47 -47.37 28.22 -4.79
C SER A 47 -47.61 26.72 -4.92
N GLN A 48 -48.91 26.41 -5.01
CA GLN A 48 -49.61 25.14 -4.87
C GLN A 48 -49.74 24.42 -6.22
N ALA A 49 -49.52 23.10 -6.28
CA ALA A 49 -50.14 22.20 -7.26
C ALA A 49 -49.99 20.71 -6.87
N THR A 50 -51.08 20.16 -6.34
CA THR A 50 -51.74 18.88 -6.65
C THR A 50 -50.96 17.56 -6.77
N THR A 51 -51.42 16.64 -5.91
CA THR A 51 -51.39 15.17 -5.83
C THR A 51 -51.27 14.36 -7.14
N ALA A 52 -50.41 13.34 -7.15
CA ALA A 52 -50.72 11.96 -7.60
C ALA A 52 -49.57 10.98 -7.27
N VAL A 53 -49.91 9.87 -6.62
CA VAL A 53 -49.11 8.63 -6.57
C VAL A 53 -49.59 7.75 -7.74
N PRO A 54 -48.70 7.06 -8.47
CA PRO A 54 -48.73 5.60 -8.36
C PRO A 54 -47.37 4.89 -8.52
N ALA A 55 -47.31 3.72 -7.85
CA ALA A 55 -46.76 2.44 -8.29
C ALA A 55 -45.25 2.20 -8.45
N GLU A 56 -44.83 1.11 -7.80
CA GLU A 56 -43.65 0.26 -8.00
C GLU A 56 -43.08 0.25 -9.43
N THR A 57 -41.75 0.36 -9.53
CA THR A 57 -40.97 -0.30 -10.58
C THR A 57 -39.53 -0.57 -10.09
N ALA A 58 -39.16 -1.85 -10.20
CA ALA A 58 -37.84 -2.46 -10.40
C ALA A 58 -36.62 -1.93 -9.63
N ALA A 59 -36.00 -2.87 -8.90
CA ALA A 59 -34.60 -2.81 -8.52
C ALA A 59 -33.71 -2.75 -9.78
N GLY A 60 -33.34 -1.53 -10.18
CA GLY A 60 -32.24 -1.31 -11.10
C GLY A 60 -30.93 -1.37 -10.33
N GLU A 61 -29.98 -2.19 -10.81
CA GLU A 61 -28.58 -2.06 -10.45
C GLU A 61 -28.19 -0.60 -10.64
N THR A 62 -27.86 0.07 -9.53
CA THR A 62 -27.28 1.40 -9.59
C THR A 62 -25.85 1.22 -10.08
N THR A 63 -25.65 1.26 -11.39
CA THR A 63 -24.35 1.60 -11.95
C THR A 63 -23.99 2.96 -11.38
N ALA A 64 -23.01 3.00 -10.47
CA ALA A 64 -22.53 4.23 -9.87
C ALA A 64 -22.22 5.22 -10.99
N ALA A 65 -22.89 6.38 -10.97
CA ALA A 65 -22.61 7.43 -11.91
C ALA A 65 -21.15 7.87 -11.73
N PRO A 66 -20.38 8.07 -12.81
CA PRO A 66 -19.01 8.55 -12.70
C PRO A 66 -18.99 9.86 -11.93
N ALA A 67 -18.02 10.01 -11.03
CA ALA A 67 -17.87 11.23 -10.25
C ALA A 67 -17.71 12.45 -11.16
N ALA A 68 -18.26 13.58 -10.73
CA ALA A 68 -18.06 14.85 -11.43
C ALA A 68 -16.56 15.18 -11.45
N LYS A 69 -16.02 15.56 -12.62
CA LYS A 69 -14.60 15.91 -12.74
C LYS A 69 -14.26 17.09 -11.83
N SER A 70 -13.18 16.93 -11.07
CA SER A 70 -12.57 17.96 -10.24
C SER A 70 -11.46 18.67 -11.02
N ASP A 71 -11.24 19.96 -10.75
CA ASP A 71 -10.09 20.71 -11.28
C ASP A 71 -8.79 20.44 -10.51
N VAL A 72 -8.85 19.57 -9.49
CA VAL A 72 -7.69 19.18 -8.68
C VAL A 72 -6.92 18.07 -9.39
N LYS A 73 -5.60 18.24 -9.48
CA LYS A 73 -4.66 17.24 -9.96
C LYS A 73 -3.64 16.90 -8.87
N ILE A 74 -3.45 15.61 -8.62
CA ILE A 74 -2.48 15.05 -7.70
C ILE A 74 -1.36 14.41 -8.51
N THR A 75 -0.12 14.72 -8.18
CA THR A 75 1.07 14.10 -8.78
C THR A 75 1.79 13.25 -7.74
N PHE A 76 2.18 12.03 -8.14
CA PHE A 76 2.86 11.07 -7.28
C PHE A 76 4.20 10.67 -7.90
N LEU A 77 5.31 11.16 -7.33
CA LEU A 77 6.65 10.67 -7.65
C LEU A 77 6.83 9.24 -7.14
N ASN A 78 6.98 8.29 -8.06
CA ASN A 78 7.18 6.87 -7.79
C ASN A 78 8.66 6.48 -7.92
N SER A 79 9.29 6.03 -6.84
CA SER A 79 10.67 5.51 -6.86
C SER A 79 10.77 4.03 -7.23
N LYS A 80 9.65 3.31 -7.27
CA LYS A 80 9.59 1.87 -7.55
C LYS A 80 9.11 1.58 -8.96
N GLY A 81 10.05 1.57 -9.90
CA GLY A 81 9.77 1.35 -11.32
C GLY A 81 9.01 0.05 -11.60
N GLU A 82 9.24 -0.97 -10.78
CA GLU A 82 8.70 -2.33 -10.88
C GLU A 82 7.19 -2.40 -10.66
N ILE A 83 6.60 -1.43 -9.94
CA ILE A 83 5.17 -1.38 -9.62
C ILE A 83 4.42 -0.24 -10.33
N THR A 84 5.07 0.41 -11.31
CA THR A 84 4.51 1.59 -11.99
C THR A 84 3.15 1.29 -12.62
N ALA A 85 3.00 0.15 -13.30
CA ALA A 85 1.74 -0.22 -13.95
C ALA A 85 0.59 -0.38 -12.92
N GLN A 86 0.88 -0.99 -11.77
CA GLN A 86 -0.08 -1.20 -10.70
C GLN A 86 -0.48 0.12 -10.04
N LEU A 87 0.47 1.05 -9.87
CA LEU A 87 0.18 2.40 -9.37
C LEU A 87 -0.64 3.22 -10.37
N GLU A 88 -0.39 3.10 -11.67
CA GLU A 88 -1.20 3.74 -12.71
C GLU A 88 -2.63 3.19 -12.75
N GLU A 89 -2.81 1.87 -12.55
CA GLU A 89 -4.14 1.27 -12.40
C GLU A 89 -4.86 1.78 -11.16
N ALA A 90 -4.17 1.88 -10.02
CA ALA A 90 -4.71 2.45 -8.80
C ALA A 90 -5.10 3.94 -8.98
N ALA A 91 -4.26 4.73 -9.65
CA ALA A 91 -4.54 6.13 -9.98
C ALA A 91 -5.78 6.28 -10.87
N LYS A 92 -5.97 5.40 -11.85
CA LYS A 92 -7.18 5.36 -12.70
C LYS A 92 -8.42 5.02 -11.89
N ALA A 93 -8.34 4.03 -10.99
CA ALA A 93 -9.45 3.66 -10.12
C ALA A 93 -9.84 4.82 -9.19
N PHE A 94 -8.85 5.44 -8.55
CA PHE A 94 -9.03 6.64 -7.72
C PHE A 94 -9.69 7.79 -8.52
N THR A 95 -9.21 8.04 -9.74
CA THR A 95 -9.75 9.10 -10.60
C THR A 95 -11.20 8.81 -10.98
N ALA A 96 -11.55 7.55 -11.27
CA ALA A 96 -12.92 7.15 -11.60
C ALA A 96 -13.89 7.30 -10.41
N GLU A 97 -13.42 6.98 -9.20
CA GLU A 97 -14.22 7.06 -7.98
C GLU A 97 -14.41 8.50 -7.47
N THR A 98 -13.37 9.33 -7.57
CA THR A 98 -13.35 10.67 -6.95
C THR A 98 -13.52 11.82 -7.93
N GLY A 99 -13.24 11.58 -9.21
CA GLY A 99 -13.15 12.63 -10.23
C GLY A 99 -11.87 13.47 -10.17
N ILE A 100 -10.95 13.19 -9.24
CA ILE A 100 -9.67 13.89 -9.07
C ILE A 100 -8.61 13.19 -9.93
N GLU A 101 -7.92 13.93 -10.79
CA GLU A 101 -6.85 13.36 -11.61
C GLU A 101 -5.64 12.99 -10.75
N MET A 102 -5.16 11.75 -10.85
CA MET A 102 -3.90 11.32 -10.26
C MET A 102 -2.91 10.91 -11.37
N GLU A 103 -1.75 11.56 -11.39
CA GLU A 103 -0.65 11.25 -12.31
C GLU A 103 0.51 10.60 -11.54
N ILE A 104 1.00 9.47 -12.06
CA ILE A 104 2.21 8.81 -11.56
C ILE A 104 3.42 9.31 -12.34
N ILE A 105 4.39 9.88 -11.65
CA ILE A 105 5.64 10.39 -12.20
C ILE A 105 6.73 9.37 -11.84
N PRO A 106 7.24 8.56 -12.78
CA PRO A 106 8.30 7.62 -12.48
C PRO A 106 9.62 8.37 -12.21
N CYS A 107 10.32 7.97 -11.15
CA CYS A 107 11.70 8.39 -10.95
C CYS A 107 12.56 7.84 -12.10
N PRO A 108 13.43 8.66 -12.72
CA PRO A 108 14.32 8.17 -13.76
C PRO A 108 15.21 7.03 -13.25
N ALA A 109 15.36 5.99 -14.07
CA ALA A 109 16.17 4.83 -13.71
C ALA A 109 17.63 5.24 -13.45
N GLY A 110 18.19 4.79 -12.33
CA GLY A 110 19.56 5.13 -11.91
C GLY A 110 19.71 6.48 -11.21
N THR A 111 18.63 7.23 -11.00
CA THR A 111 18.63 8.48 -10.24
C THR A 111 18.08 8.27 -8.84
N SER A 112 18.60 9.02 -7.85
CA SER A 112 18.05 8.99 -6.51
C SER A 112 16.65 9.63 -6.45
N PRO A 113 15.69 9.05 -5.70
CA PRO A 113 14.40 9.67 -5.44
C PRO A 113 14.53 11.02 -4.75
N PHE A 114 15.49 11.15 -3.82
CA PHE A 114 15.80 12.42 -3.14
C PHE A 114 16.29 13.50 -4.10
N GLU A 115 17.21 13.16 -5.01
CA GLU A 115 17.72 14.10 -6.02
C GLU A 115 16.61 14.55 -6.97
N THR A 116 15.77 13.61 -7.41
CA THR A 116 14.63 13.89 -8.28
C THR A 116 13.61 14.81 -7.60
N ALA A 117 13.22 14.49 -6.37
CA ALA A 117 12.31 15.34 -5.58
C ALA A 117 12.92 16.73 -5.35
N SER A 118 14.20 16.82 -5.00
CA SER A 118 14.90 18.10 -4.77
C SER A 118 14.94 18.97 -6.03
N ALA A 119 15.18 18.38 -7.19
CA ALA A 119 15.13 19.08 -8.47
C ALA A 119 13.72 19.61 -8.76
N MET A 120 12.68 18.79 -8.54
CA MET A 120 11.28 19.19 -8.72
C MET A 120 10.86 20.32 -7.78
N TYR A 121 11.31 20.30 -6.52
CA TYR A 121 11.10 21.43 -5.61
C TYR A 121 11.79 22.70 -6.11
N SER A 122 13.00 22.59 -6.64
CA SER A 122 13.78 23.73 -7.13
C SER A 122 13.21 24.33 -8.42
N SER A 123 12.60 23.52 -9.29
CA SER A 123 11.94 23.97 -10.51
C SER A 123 10.50 24.46 -10.31
N GLY A 124 9.99 24.42 -9.06
CA GLY A 124 8.61 24.81 -8.76
C GLY A 124 7.56 23.80 -9.22
N SER A 125 7.96 22.56 -9.49
CA SER A 125 7.11 21.45 -9.95
C SER A 125 7.07 20.30 -8.94
N ALA A 126 7.12 20.62 -7.64
CA ALA A 126 7.13 19.64 -6.57
C ALA A 126 5.90 18.71 -6.66
N PRO A 127 6.06 17.39 -6.46
CA PRO A 127 4.94 16.47 -6.52
C PRO A 127 4.05 16.64 -5.28
N SER A 128 2.77 16.28 -5.39
CA SER A 128 1.86 16.24 -4.25
C SER A 128 2.21 15.11 -3.28
N ILE A 129 2.68 13.98 -3.81
CA ILE A 129 3.13 12.80 -3.06
C ILE A 129 4.52 12.41 -3.57
N LEU A 130 5.45 12.17 -2.65
CA LEU A 130 6.79 11.71 -2.96
C LEU A 130 7.06 10.36 -2.30
N MET A 131 7.53 9.39 -3.09
CA MET A 131 8.11 8.16 -2.58
C MET A 131 9.62 8.36 -2.43
N VAL A 132 10.13 8.26 -1.20
CA VAL A 132 11.55 8.39 -0.87
C VAL A 132 11.98 7.29 0.08
N ASP A 133 13.29 7.06 0.16
CA ASP A 133 13.85 6.10 1.10
C ASP A 133 13.74 6.63 2.54
N PRO A 134 13.63 5.75 3.55
CA PRO A 134 13.50 6.16 4.96
C PRO A 134 14.57 7.17 5.43
N ASN A 135 15.80 7.00 4.96
CA ASN A 135 16.93 7.88 5.32
C ASN A 135 16.80 9.31 4.76
N ASP A 136 15.91 9.53 3.80
CA ASP A 136 15.67 10.83 3.18
C ASP A 136 14.49 11.59 3.80
N VAL A 137 13.61 10.91 4.56
CA VAL A 137 12.46 11.55 5.24
C VAL A 137 12.87 12.75 6.10
N PRO A 138 13.95 12.68 6.93
CA PRO A 138 14.39 13.83 7.73
C PRO A 138 14.84 15.05 6.90
N LYS A 139 15.13 14.87 5.60
CA LYS A 139 15.57 15.96 4.71
C LYS A 139 14.41 16.76 4.13
N PHE A 140 13.17 16.30 4.31
CA PHE A 140 11.95 16.94 3.78
C PHE A 140 11.02 17.44 4.89
N THR A 141 11.46 17.54 6.14
CA THR A 141 10.61 17.88 7.30
C THR A 141 9.86 19.21 7.16
N ASP A 142 10.41 20.17 6.42
CA ASP A 142 9.79 21.47 6.13
C ASP A 142 8.86 21.45 4.91
N LYS A 143 8.81 20.33 4.17
CA LYS A 143 8.06 20.18 2.91
C LYS A 143 6.93 19.14 2.96
N VAL A 144 6.85 18.33 4.01
CA VAL A 144 5.85 17.26 4.16
C VAL A 144 4.86 17.53 5.29
N LEU A 145 3.68 16.94 5.18
CA LEU A 145 2.61 17.07 6.15
C LEU A 145 2.88 16.19 7.39
N ASP A 146 2.48 16.67 8.56
CA ASP A 146 2.37 15.84 9.76
C ASP A 146 1.15 14.91 9.63
N LEU A 147 1.39 13.63 9.40
CA LEU A 147 0.37 12.60 9.18
C LEU A 147 -0.03 11.89 10.47
N SER A 148 0.45 12.32 11.64
CA SER A 148 0.27 11.60 12.91
C SER A 148 -1.19 11.39 13.31
N GLN A 149 -2.11 12.20 12.78
CA GLN A 149 -3.55 12.13 13.07
C GLN A 149 -4.36 11.38 12.00
N GLU A 150 -3.71 10.85 10.97
CA GLU A 150 -4.40 10.11 9.91
C GLU A 150 -4.90 8.76 10.42
N SER A 151 -6.11 8.39 9.98
CA SER A 151 -6.78 7.16 10.47
C SER A 151 -5.98 5.87 10.25
N TRP A 152 -5.21 5.81 9.16
CA TRP A 152 -4.37 4.66 8.81
C TRP A 152 -3.17 4.47 9.75
N VAL A 153 -2.76 5.48 10.52
CA VAL A 153 -1.63 5.36 11.48
C VAL A 153 -1.88 4.23 12.47
N SER A 154 -3.13 4.07 12.90
CA SER A 154 -3.55 3.00 13.82
C SER A 154 -3.53 1.59 13.21
N LEU A 155 -3.45 1.50 11.88
CA LEU A 155 -3.41 0.24 11.12
C LEU A 155 -1.98 -0.22 10.82
N ALA A 156 -0.98 0.61 11.12
CA ALA A 156 0.41 0.30 10.84
C ALA A 156 0.90 -0.90 11.67
N MET A 157 1.71 -1.76 11.03
CA MET A 157 2.37 -2.86 11.72
C MET A 157 3.31 -2.32 12.81
N PRO A 158 3.51 -3.05 13.93
CA PRO A 158 4.48 -2.65 14.95
C PRO A 158 5.87 -2.37 14.34
N GLY A 159 6.43 -1.20 14.65
CA GLY A 159 7.74 -0.74 14.14
C GLY A 159 7.74 -0.18 12.71
N ALA A 160 6.65 -0.31 11.94
CA ALA A 160 6.61 0.19 10.56
C ALA A 160 6.68 1.72 10.47
N LEU A 161 6.15 2.42 11.48
CA LEU A 161 6.14 3.88 11.52
C LEU A 161 7.52 4.48 11.81
N ASP A 162 8.45 3.72 12.42
CA ASP A 162 9.75 4.22 12.85
C ASP A 162 10.55 4.78 11.66
N ALA A 163 10.44 4.12 10.49
CA ALA A 163 11.09 4.54 9.25
C ALA A 163 10.58 5.87 8.67
N GLY A 164 9.36 6.28 9.06
CA GLY A 164 8.73 7.52 8.59
C GLY A 164 8.55 8.56 9.69
N SER A 165 9.08 8.33 10.89
CA SER A 165 8.88 9.21 12.05
C SER A 165 10.10 10.05 12.35
N VAL A 166 9.90 11.35 12.53
CA VAL A 166 10.96 12.31 12.89
C VAL A 166 10.44 13.20 14.02
N ASP A 167 11.22 13.35 15.10
CA ASP A 167 10.88 14.18 16.25
C ASP A 167 9.48 13.92 16.84
N GLY A 168 9.07 12.65 16.87
CA GLY A 168 7.77 12.21 17.41
C GLY A 168 6.57 12.44 16.48
N LYS A 169 6.80 12.86 15.23
CA LYS A 169 5.76 13.03 14.20
C LYS A 169 5.90 11.97 13.11
N VAL A 170 4.77 11.43 12.66
CA VAL A 170 4.72 10.56 11.47
C VAL A 170 4.70 11.45 10.24
N LEU A 171 5.79 11.49 9.49
CA LEU A 171 5.98 12.35 8.31
C LEU A 171 5.86 11.59 6.98
N ALA A 172 5.86 10.25 7.03
CA ALA A 172 5.70 9.40 5.85
C ALA A 172 4.84 8.18 6.16
N MET A 173 4.02 7.78 5.19
CA MET A 173 3.31 6.50 5.21
C MET A 173 4.27 5.38 4.75
N PRO A 174 4.50 4.33 5.56
CA PRO A 174 5.27 3.17 5.11
C PRO A 174 4.46 2.38 4.07
N LEU A 175 4.98 2.30 2.83
CA LEU A 175 4.31 1.61 1.73
C LEU A 175 4.75 0.14 1.58
N THR A 176 6.04 -0.13 1.80
CA THR A 176 6.64 -1.45 1.57
C THR A 176 7.65 -1.80 2.65
N VAL A 177 7.77 -3.08 2.98
CA VAL A 177 8.88 -3.62 3.77
C VAL A 177 9.81 -4.36 2.82
N GLU A 178 11.08 -3.99 2.84
CA GLU A 178 12.11 -4.58 1.98
C GLU A 178 13.20 -5.23 2.83
N GLY A 179 13.76 -6.32 2.30
CA GLY A 179 14.83 -7.07 2.93
C GLY A 179 16.01 -7.23 1.98
N TYR A 180 17.21 -7.23 2.54
CA TYR A 180 18.42 -7.54 1.79
C TYR A 180 18.62 -9.05 1.72
N GLY A 181 19.03 -9.52 0.54
CA GLY A 181 19.31 -10.93 0.30
C GLY A 181 20.25 -11.12 -0.87
N ILE A 182 20.75 -12.34 -1.01
CA ILE A 182 21.58 -12.75 -2.14
C ILE A 182 20.67 -13.44 -3.15
N ILE A 183 20.61 -12.89 -4.37
CA ILE A 183 19.93 -13.52 -5.49
C ILE A 183 20.98 -14.36 -6.24
N ALA A 184 20.72 -15.66 -6.35
CA ALA A 184 21.64 -16.62 -6.95
C ALA A 184 21.03 -17.29 -8.18
N ASN A 185 21.78 -17.34 -9.29
CA ASN A 185 21.41 -18.18 -10.44
C ASN A 185 21.94 -19.60 -10.22
N LYS A 186 21.05 -20.48 -9.78
CA LYS A 186 21.37 -21.88 -9.50
C LYS A 186 22.09 -22.57 -10.67
N LYS A 187 21.59 -22.40 -11.90
CA LYS A 187 22.18 -23.05 -13.09
C LYS A 187 23.62 -22.58 -13.34
N THR A 188 23.88 -21.29 -13.19
CA THR A 188 25.24 -20.74 -13.35
C THR A 188 26.18 -21.31 -12.29
N ILE A 189 25.74 -21.38 -11.04
CA ILE A 189 26.54 -21.94 -9.93
C ILE A 189 26.84 -23.43 -10.16
N GLU A 190 25.84 -24.22 -10.54
CA GLU A 190 26.02 -25.65 -10.79
C GLU A 190 26.94 -25.91 -11.99
N THR A 191 26.86 -25.06 -13.02
CA THR A 191 27.76 -25.13 -14.19
C THR A 191 29.20 -24.81 -13.79
N ALA A 192 29.41 -23.77 -12.97
CA ALA A 192 30.73 -23.37 -12.52
C ALA A 192 31.37 -24.40 -11.57
N THR A 193 30.58 -24.94 -10.64
CA THR A 193 31.08 -25.84 -9.59
C THR A 193 31.06 -27.32 -9.99
N GLY A 194 30.38 -27.67 -11.09
CA GLY A 194 30.17 -29.06 -11.51
C GLY A 194 29.33 -29.89 -10.53
N SER A 195 28.68 -29.26 -9.56
CA SER A 195 27.97 -29.90 -8.45
C SER A 195 26.59 -29.29 -8.25
N ALA A 196 25.65 -30.07 -7.71
CA ALA A 196 24.31 -29.56 -7.39
C ALA A 196 24.40 -28.46 -6.33
N PHE A 197 23.62 -27.39 -6.50
CA PHE A 197 23.58 -26.27 -5.57
C PHE A 197 22.32 -26.29 -4.70
N ASP A 198 22.51 -26.31 -3.39
CA ASP A 198 21.47 -26.10 -2.39
C ASP A 198 21.79 -24.83 -1.57
N PRO A 199 21.02 -23.75 -1.72
CA PRO A 199 21.25 -22.51 -0.98
C PRO A 199 21.12 -22.69 0.54
N SER A 200 20.42 -23.73 1.02
CA SER A 200 20.29 -24.00 2.46
C SER A 200 21.62 -24.38 3.13
N THR A 201 22.63 -24.74 2.33
CA THR A 201 23.99 -25.08 2.81
C THR A 201 24.85 -23.85 3.09
N VAL A 202 24.47 -22.67 2.56
CA VAL A 202 25.22 -21.42 2.75
C VAL A 202 24.60 -20.65 3.92
N LYS A 203 25.14 -20.86 5.12
CA LYS A 203 24.59 -20.27 6.36
C LYS A 203 25.50 -19.22 6.98
N THR A 204 26.76 -19.20 6.58
CA THR A 204 27.79 -18.33 7.14
C THR A 204 28.55 -17.59 6.03
N TYR A 205 29.25 -16.51 6.40
CA TYR A 205 30.17 -15.84 5.48
C TYR A 205 31.25 -16.79 4.95
N SER A 206 31.74 -17.73 5.78
CA SER A 206 32.72 -18.73 5.34
C SER A 206 32.17 -19.68 4.27
N ASP A 207 30.88 -20.06 4.37
CA ASP A 207 30.24 -20.89 3.35
C ASP A 207 30.09 -20.10 2.04
N LEU A 208 29.78 -18.80 2.14
CA LEU A 208 29.65 -17.91 1.00
C LEU A 208 31.00 -17.68 0.30
N GLU A 209 32.07 -17.45 1.07
CA GLU A 209 33.44 -17.35 0.56
C GLU A 209 33.88 -18.65 -0.13
N THR A 210 33.57 -19.79 0.47
CA THR A 210 33.86 -21.11 -0.12
C THR A 210 33.12 -21.27 -1.44
N LEU A 211 31.83 -20.92 -1.49
CA LEU A 211 31.03 -20.96 -2.71
C LEU A 211 31.61 -20.07 -3.80
N PHE A 212 31.98 -18.83 -3.48
CA PHE A 212 32.60 -17.89 -4.43
C PHE A 212 33.96 -18.38 -4.92
N GLY A 213 34.75 -19.01 -4.05
CA GLY A 213 36.01 -19.65 -4.44
C GLY A 213 35.79 -20.77 -5.45
N ASN A 214 34.81 -21.65 -5.21
CA ASN A 214 34.48 -22.75 -6.11
C ASN A 214 33.95 -22.25 -7.47
N ILE A 215 33.12 -21.21 -7.48
CA ILE A 215 32.63 -20.57 -8.72
C ILE A 215 33.81 -19.98 -9.50
N SER A 216 34.71 -19.27 -8.82
CA SER A 216 35.88 -18.63 -9.45
C SER A 216 36.83 -19.65 -10.07
N ALA A 217 37.05 -20.79 -9.40
CA ALA A 217 37.88 -21.87 -9.92
C ALA A 217 37.27 -22.55 -11.17
N GLY A 218 35.95 -22.53 -11.31
CA GLY A 218 35.21 -23.11 -12.44
C GLY A 218 35.32 -22.33 -13.76
N GLY A 219 35.77 -21.07 -13.72
CA GLY A 219 36.02 -20.27 -14.93
C GLY A 219 34.78 -19.84 -15.71
N VAL A 220 33.58 -19.93 -15.11
CA VAL A 220 32.33 -19.44 -15.73
C VAL A 220 32.07 -18.02 -15.22
N ALA A 221 32.64 -17.04 -15.92
CA ALA A 221 32.31 -15.63 -15.79
C ALA A 221 31.54 -15.18 -17.04
#